data_AF-A0A3E1DF10-F1
#
_entry.id   AF-A0A3E1DF10-F1
#
_cell.length_a   1.000
_cell.length_b   1.000
_cell.length_c   1.000
_cell.angle_alpha   90.00
_cell.angle_beta   90.00
_cell.angle_gamma   90.00
#
_symmetry.space_group_name_H-M   'P 1'
#
loop_
_entity.id
_entity.type
_entity.pdbx_description
1 polymer ?
#
loop_
_entity_poly.entity_id
_entity_poly.type
_entity_poly.pdbx_seq_one_letter_code
_entity_poly.pdbx_strand_id
1 'polypeptide(L)'
;MTASPTLSSSDTQRFVKEFNQENLIETLNEWRKHKSVGGAADLLNFSHIPSAIPFLMEPAEYVASLNEPTSKIIKEISRGILNAEKLSEENSRIKTVLRPRDLYYQEASQLKKNIQINPKNAVALVDLARIYSALGQNEKAKKAILTAINLFPNHTFALRSAARFFIQIDEAELALRFINNSPRTLHDPWLLASKLSIEELLGRQHKQFNTARAMSESDRISPYQLGELRGAIASIMIASGDIKQSKKIFNRALVNPNDNVIAQAIWVSQKYGININIREDWFNGPFSSEALYYQKHIEGDFEKAKDAAISWFFDEPFSPRPLRAATFVLLILGDAELSEQYALDALLLDPEDTELRNNLVCALAFQNKIEESIIHLHKVCLLEYRKSNAISGHTLANLGMIHYRTGKFQEAEEYYRKALEWFDNKSGEAKSIALSFMAREAFIMKTPNAQELINEAFDMVKKSNSKAGQKILASIKMNLATDDPPALTQSSMHSNFSFDLAQNIITIKKSHLVHK
;
A
#
# COMPACT_ATOMS: atom_id res chain seq x y z
N MET A 1 39.85 -49.46 -10.87
CA MET A 1 40.57 -48.94 -9.70
C MET A 1 41.19 -47.61 -10.13
N THR A 2 40.54 -46.48 -9.82
CA THR A 2 40.96 -45.53 -8.75
C THR A 2 42.30 -44.85 -9.09
N ALA A 3 42.49 -43.53 -9.11
CA ALA A 3 41.72 -42.42 -8.58
C ALA A 3 42.15 -41.09 -9.23
N SER A 4 41.22 -40.14 -9.19
CA SER A 4 41.26 -38.67 -9.15
C SER A 4 42.55 -37.89 -9.43
N PRO A 5 42.47 -36.82 -10.26
CA PRO A 5 43.32 -35.64 -10.09
C PRO A 5 42.77 -34.77 -8.95
N THR A 6 43.65 -34.42 -8.03
CA THR A 6 43.46 -33.36 -7.03
C THR A 6 43.26 -32.01 -7.71
N LEU A 7 42.06 -31.44 -7.57
CA LEU A 7 41.76 -30.05 -7.88
C LEU A 7 41.89 -29.20 -6.62
N SER A 8 42.61 -28.10 -6.79
CA SER A 8 43.03 -27.12 -5.79
C SER A 8 41.86 -26.34 -5.18
N SER A 9 42.12 -25.83 -3.98
CA SER A 9 41.26 -25.05 -3.10
C SER A 9 40.90 -23.64 -3.61
N SER A 10 40.22 -23.52 -4.77
CA SER A 10 39.85 -22.21 -5.32
C SER A 10 38.41 -22.06 -5.85
N ASP A 11 37.48 -22.98 -5.57
CA ASP A 11 36.11 -22.91 -6.10
C ASP A 11 34.97 -22.86 -5.06
N THR A 12 35.27 -22.74 -3.76
CA THR A 12 34.26 -22.81 -2.68
C THR A 12 33.78 -21.46 -2.11
N GLN A 13 34.02 -20.33 -2.78
CA GLN A 13 33.46 -19.03 -2.36
C GLN A 13 32.77 -18.26 -3.49
N ARG A 14 31.97 -18.97 -4.31
CA ARG A 14 31.07 -18.37 -5.29
C ARG A 14 29.64 -18.35 -4.73
N PHE A 15 29.10 -17.13 -4.62
CA PHE A 15 27.68 -16.78 -4.41
C PHE A 15 27.07 -17.01 -3.02
N VAL A 16 27.30 -16.08 -2.11
CA VAL A 16 26.24 -15.69 -1.16
C VAL A 16 25.24 -14.84 -1.95
N LYS A 17 24.25 -15.49 -2.58
CA LYS A 17 23.18 -14.81 -3.34
C LYS A 17 22.26 -14.09 -2.34
N GLU A 18 22.22 -12.76 -2.45
CA GLU A 18 21.24 -11.89 -1.81
C GLU A 18 19.82 -12.37 -2.16
N PHE A 19 18.90 -12.41 -1.19
CA PHE A 19 17.50 -12.72 -1.45
C PHE A 19 16.86 -11.58 -2.25
N ASN A 20 16.36 -11.94 -3.44
CA ASN A 20 15.44 -11.16 -4.25
C ASN A 20 14.37 -12.16 -4.72
N GLN A 21 13.08 -11.85 -4.57
CA GLN A 21 11.98 -12.72 -5.03
C GLN A 21 12.07 -13.03 -6.53
N GLU A 22 12.75 -12.18 -7.31
CA GLU A 22 12.98 -12.43 -8.73
C GLU A 22 14.17 -13.35 -9.01
N ASN A 23 15.18 -13.35 -8.14
CA ASN A 23 16.24 -14.36 -8.15
C ASN A 23 15.64 -15.74 -7.80
N LEU A 24 14.59 -15.79 -6.96
CA LEU A 24 13.84 -17.02 -6.71
C LEU A 24 13.11 -17.51 -7.98
N ILE A 25 12.41 -16.62 -8.71
CA ILE A 25 11.71 -16.97 -9.96
C ILE A 25 12.71 -17.40 -11.04
N GLU A 26 13.82 -16.69 -11.19
CA GLU A 26 14.89 -17.05 -12.13
C GLU A 26 15.50 -18.40 -11.77
N THR A 27 15.85 -18.61 -10.49
CA THR A 27 16.38 -19.89 -9.99
C THR A 27 15.37 -21.02 -10.17
N LEU A 28 14.06 -20.76 -9.98
CA LEU A 28 12.99 -21.73 -10.23
C LEU A 28 12.90 -22.07 -11.71
N ASN A 29 12.98 -21.08 -12.60
CA ASN A 29 12.94 -21.29 -14.04
C ASN A 29 14.19 -22.02 -14.57
N GLU A 30 15.37 -21.75 -14.00
CA GLU A 30 16.59 -22.51 -14.28
C GLU A 30 16.47 -23.95 -13.80
N TRP A 31 15.97 -24.15 -12.58
CA TRP A 31 15.73 -25.47 -12.03
C TRP A 31 14.67 -26.25 -12.82
N ARG A 32 13.63 -25.61 -13.34
CA ARG A 32 12.63 -26.25 -14.23
C ARG A 32 13.25 -26.83 -15.49
N LYS A 33 14.29 -26.18 -16.03
CA LYS A 33 15.04 -26.68 -17.20
C LYS A 33 15.90 -27.90 -16.85
N HIS A 34 16.41 -27.97 -15.62
CA HIS A 34 17.28 -29.03 -15.13
C HIS A 34 16.91 -29.45 -13.70
N LYS A 35 15.83 -30.23 -13.57
CA LYS A 35 15.32 -30.64 -12.25
C LYS A 35 16.37 -31.47 -11.51
N SER A 36 16.73 -31.01 -10.31
CA SER A 36 17.70 -31.69 -9.44
C SER A 36 17.29 -31.58 -7.98
N VAL A 37 17.72 -32.55 -7.16
CA VAL A 37 17.45 -32.54 -5.71
C VAL A 37 18.15 -31.35 -5.03
N GLY A 38 19.40 -31.07 -5.43
CA GLY A 38 20.16 -29.93 -4.90
C GLY A 38 19.50 -28.59 -5.21
N GLY A 39 19.11 -28.36 -6.47
CA GLY A 39 18.44 -27.11 -6.83
C GLY A 39 17.03 -26.97 -6.21
N ALA A 40 16.32 -28.08 -6.01
CA ALA A 40 15.07 -28.06 -5.26
C ALA A 40 15.32 -27.70 -3.79
N ALA A 41 16.36 -28.24 -3.16
CA ALA A 41 16.74 -27.90 -1.79
C ALA A 41 17.11 -26.42 -1.64
N ASP A 42 17.83 -25.85 -2.62
CA ASP A 42 18.20 -24.44 -2.64
C ASP A 42 16.98 -23.52 -2.74
N LEU A 43 15.98 -23.90 -3.53
CA LEU A 43 14.70 -23.21 -3.61
C LEU A 43 13.92 -23.36 -2.29
N LEU A 44 13.87 -24.56 -1.72
CA LEU A 44 13.13 -24.83 -0.48
C LEU A 44 13.71 -24.10 0.74
N ASN A 45 14.96 -23.63 0.70
CA ASN A 45 15.52 -22.77 1.75
C ASN A 45 14.73 -21.47 1.94
N PHE A 46 13.96 -21.04 0.94
CA PHE A 46 13.09 -19.86 1.03
C PHE A 46 11.74 -20.16 1.72
N SER A 47 11.52 -21.36 2.26
CA SER A 47 10.27 -21.77 2.91
C SER A 47 9.87 -20.92 4.13
N HIS A 48 10.82 -20.20 4.72
CA HIS A 48 10.58 -19.29 5.83
C HIS A 48 9.93 -17.96 5.40
N ILE A 49 9.79 -17.73 4.09
CA ILE A 49 9.24 -16.51 3.51
C ILE A 49 7.82 -16.84 3.01
N PRO A 50 6.76 -16.36 3.67
CA PRO A 50 5.38 -16.72 3.33
C PRO A 50 5.00 -16.42 1.87
N SER A 51 5.51 -15.32 1.33
CA SER A 51 5.26 -14.90 -0.04
C SER A 51 6.01 -15.74 -1.09
N ALA A 52 7.03 -16.51 -0.68
CA ALA A 52 7.73 -17.44 -1.57
C ALA A 52 6.98 -18.78 -1.74
N ILE A 53 6.10 -19.13 -0.80
CA ILE A 53 5.43 -20.44 -0.72
C ILE A 53 4.81 -20.90 -2.05
N PRO A 54 4.06 -20.08 -2.81
CA PRO A 54 3.49 -20.51 -4.10
C PRO A 54 4.53 -20.99 -5.12
N PHE A 55 5.74 -20.42 -5.11
CA PHE A 55 6.83 -20.79 -6.01
C PHE A 55 7.59 -22.04 -5.57
N LEU A 56 7.46 -22.40 -4.29
CA LEU A 56 8.12 -23.56 -3.70
C LEU A 56 7.28 -24.83 -3.80
N MET A 57 6.02 -24.71 -4.21
CA MET A 57 5.10 -25.84 -4.41
C MET A 57 5.69 -26.89 -5.35
N GLU A 58 6.07 -26.49 -6.56
CA GLU A 58 6.61 -27.44 -7.55
C GLU A 58 7.94 -28.09 -7.09
N PRO A 59 8.92 -27.35 -6.50
CA PRO A 59 10.08 -27.96 -5.85
C PRO A 59 9.73 -28.90 -4.69
N ALA A 60 8.73 -28.55 -3.86
CA ALA A 60 8.30 -29.35 -2.71
C ALA A 60 7.61 -30.66 -3.15
N GLU A 61 6.75 -30.60 -4.16
CA GLU A 61 6.13 -31.77 -4.79
C GLU A 61 7.19 -32.67 -5.42
N TYR A 62 8.14 -32.09 -6.14
CA TYR A 62 9.25 -32.82 -6.73
C TYR A 62 10.01 -33.60 -5.65
N VAL A 63 10.43 -32.96 -4.56
CA VAL A 63 11.12 -33.64 -3.45
C VAL A 63 10.24 -34.70 -2.78
N ALA A 64 8.95 -34.44 -2.61
CA ALA A 64 8.00 -35.38 -2.02
C ALA A 64 7.77 -36.63 -2.88
N SER A 65 7.89 -36.51 -4.20
CA SER A 65 7.71 -37.60 -5.17
C SER A 65 8.92 -38.54 -5.32
N LEU A 66 10.08 -38.17 -4.75
CA LEU A 66 11.30 -38.97 -4.90
C LEU A 66 11.30 -40.21 -3.99
N ASN A 67 11.46 -41.38 -4.62
CA ASN A 67 11.60 -42.68 -3.93
C ASN A 67 13.01 -42.93 -3.35
N GLU A 68 13.97 -42.03 -3.59
CA GLU A 68 15.35 -42.15 -3.12
C GLU A 68 15.57 -41.60 -1.69
N PRO A 69 16.66 -42.00 -1.00
CA PRO A 69 17.00 -41.49 0.33
C PRO A 69 17.48 -40.03 0.26
N THR A 70 16.53 -39.10 0.21
CA THR A 70 16.76 -37.66 0.40
C THR A 70 16.77 -37.28 1.90
N SER A 71 17.42 -36.16 2.23
CA SER A 71 17.55 -35.66 3.62
C SER A 71 16.19 -35.52 4.29
N LYS A 72 16.08 -36.04 5.52
CA LYS A 72 14.86 -35.96 6.35
C LYS A 72 14.37 -34.52 6.52
N ILE A 73 15.30 -33.56 6.64
CA ILE A 73 15.01 -32.13 6.82
C ILE A 73 14.31 -31.55 5.58
N ILE A 74 14.79 -31.88 4.38
CA ILE A 74 14.21 -31.37 3.12
C ILE A 74 12.80 -31.97 2.92
N LYS A 75 12.60 -33.24 3.29
CA LYS A 75 11.28 -33.90 3.29
C LYS A 75 10.31 -33.24 4.29
N GLU A 76 10.78 -32.85 5.47
CA GLU A 76 9.96 -32.14 6.46
C GLU A 76 9.56 -30.73 5.99
N ILE A 77 10.50 -29.97 5.41
CA ILE A 77 10.24 -28.65 4.82
C ILE A 77 9.21 -28.76 3.68
N SER A 78 9.40 -29.74 2.77
CA SER A 78 8.48 -29.96 1.65
C SER A 78 7.06 -30.26 2.13
N ARG A 79 6.90 -31.14 3.13
CA ARG A 79 5.58 -31.42 3.73
C ARG A 79 4.96 -30.19 4.38
N GLY A 80 5.77 -29.35 5.04
CA GLY A 80 5.31 -28.10 5.65
C GLY A 80 4.72 -27.13 4.61
N ILE A 81 5.37 -26.99 3.47
CA ILE A 81 4.92 -26.14 2.35
C ILE A 81 3.61 -26.67 1.76
N LEU A 82 3.55 -27.97 1.46
CA LEU A 82 2.35 -28.63 0.89
C LEU A 82 1.15 -28.58 1.85
N ASN A 83 1.38 -28.58 3.16
CA ASN A 83 0.32 -28.43 4.16
C ASN A 83 -0.10 -26.96 4.36
N ALA A 84 0.82 -26.00 4.19
CA ALA A 84 0.53 -24.57 4.31
C ALA A 84 -0.42 -24.08 3.19
N GLU A 85 -0.31 -24.64 1.98
CA GLU A 85 -1.25 -24.35 0.88
C GLU A 85 -2.67 -24.83 1.20
N LYS A 86 -2.82 -26.08 1.68
CA LYS A 86 -4.11 -26.62 2.12
C LYS A 86 -4.77 -25.78 3.22
N LEU A 87 -3.97 -25.32 4.19
CA LEU A 87 -4.44 -24.40 5.22
C LEU A 87 -4.79 -23.02 4.66
N SER A 88 -4.12 -22.55 3.60
CA SER A 88 -4.46 -21.28 2.93
C SER A 88 -5.77 -21.37 2.13
N GLU A 89 -6.05 -22.52 1.49
CA GLU A 89 -7.33 -22.79 0.83
C GLU A 89 -8.48 -22.92 1.83
N GLU A 90 -8.27 -23.54 2.99
CA GLU A 90 -9.28 -23.57 4.06
C GLU A 90 -9.47 -22.21 4.73
N ASN A 91 -8.39 -21.44 4.96
CA ASN A 91 -8.47 -20.09 5.55
C ASN A 91 -9.04 -19.04 4.58
N SER A 92 -9.01 -19.27 3.27
CA SER A 92 -9.71 -18.42 2.29
C SER A 92 -11.23 -18.36 2.53
N ARG A 93 -11.79 -19.33 3.27
CA ARG A 93 -13.21 -19.38 3.66
C ARG A 93 -13.52 -18.64 4.97
N ILE A 94 -12.49 -18.25 5.74
CA ILE A 94 -12.62 -17.49 6.98
C ILE A 94 -12.19 -16.05 6.66
N LYS A 95 -13.17 -15.16 6.47
CA LYS A 95 -12.94 -13.71 6.26
C LYS A 95 -12.39 -13.03 7.52
N THR A 96 -11.16 -13.32 7.90
CA THR A 96 -10.33 -12.44 8.74
C THR A 96 -9.02 -12.19 7.98
N VAL A 97 -9.02 -11.11 7.21
CA VAL A 97 -7.96 -10.72 6.29
C VAL A 97 -6.66 -10.30 6.99
N LEU A 98 -6.66 -10.06 8.30
CA LEU A 98 -5.42 -9.74 9.00
C LEU A 98 -4.70 -11.00 9.42
N ARG A 99 -3.47 -11.14 8.94
CA ARG A 99 -2.50 -12.08 9.51
C ARG A 99 -2.44 -11.83 11.03
N PRO A 100 -2.83 -12.80 11.87
CA PRO A 100 -2.83 -12.61 13.32
C PRO A 100 -1.46 -12.11 13.79
N ARG A 101 -1.45 -11.12 14.69
CA ARG A 101 -0.21 -10.56 15.26
C ARG A 101 0.73 -11.64 15.80
N ASP A 102 0.16 -12.72 16.31
CA ASP A 102 0.89 -13.89 16.81
C ASP A 102 1.79 -14.52 15.75
N LEU A 103 1.39 -14.54 14.47
CA LEU A 103 2.22 -15.06 13.39
C LEU A 103 3.43 -14.16 13.13
N TYR A 104 3.27 -12.84 13.21
CA TYR A 104 4.41 -11.91 13.13
C TYR A 104 5.36 -12.10 14.32
N TYR A 105 4.84 -12.31 15.53
CA TYR A 105 5.68 -12.59 16.70
C TYR A 105 6.43 -13.92 16.58
N GLN A 106 5.78 -14.96 16.05
CA GLN A 106 6.41 -16.26 15.78
C GLN A 106 7.54 -16.13 14.73
N GLU A 107 7.27 -15.42 13.62
CA GLU A 107 8.28 -15.17 12.58
C GLU A 107 9.46 -14.36 13.12
N ALA A 108 9.21 -13.29 13.88
CA ALA A 108 10.27 -12.52 14.53
C ALA A 108 11.11 -13.37 15.49
N SER A 109 10.48 -14.30 16.23
CA SER A 109 11.17 -15.22 17.13
C SER A 109 12.10 -16.16 16.35
N GLN A 110 11.62 -16.71 15.23
CA GLN A 110 12.42 -17.58 14.38
C GLN A 110 13.58 -16.83 13.72
N LEU A 111 13.33 -15.63 13.19
CA LEU A 111 14.38 -14.78 12.61
C LEU A 111 15.48 -14.44 13.63
N LYS A 112 15.12 -14.15 14.88
CA LYS A 112 16.10 -13.92 15.95
C LYS A 112 16.98 -15.13 16.20
N LYS A 113 16.42 -16.33 16.25
CA LYS A 113 17.21 -17.58 16.39
C LYS A 113 18.16 -17.75 15.21
N ASN A 114 17.68 -17.50 13.99
CA ASN A 114 18.50 -17.58 12.78
C ASN A 114 19.66 -16.56 12.80
N ILE A 115 19.40 -15.33 13.24
CA ILE A 115 20.42 -14.28 13.38
C ILE A 115 21.43 -14.63 14.49
N GLN A 116 21.02 -15.26 15.58
CA GLN A 116 21.96 -15.73 16.62
C GLN A 116 22.92 -16.78 16.08
N ILE A 117 22.44 -17.69 15.24
CA ILE A 117 23.25 -18.75 14.61
C ILE A 117 24.12 -18.17 13.49
N ASN A 118 23.59 -17.25 12.69
CA ASN A 118 24.31 -16.57 11.61
C ASN A 118 24.16 -15.03 11.73
N PRO A 119 25.01 -14.36 12.52
CA PRO A 119 24.91 -12.92 12.77
C PRO A 119 25.22 -12.05 11.54
N LYS A 120 25.87 -12.62 10.52
CA LYS A 120 26.27 -11.91 9.30
C LYS A 120 25.25 -12.13 8.18
N ASN A 121 23.99 -11.81 8.44
CA ASN A 121 22.92 -11.93 7.46
C ASN A 121 22.11 -10.63 7.36
N ALA A 122 22.45 -9.80 6.37
CA ALA A 122 21.77 -8.53 6.11
C ALA A 122 20.28 -8.72 5.80
N VAL A 123 19.94 -9.76 5.03
CA VAL A 123 18.56 -10.07 4.65
C VAL A 123 17.73 -10.41 5.88
N ALA A 124 18.21 -11.30 6.76
CA ALA A 124 17.48 -11.68 7.96
C ALA A 124 17.26 -10.50 8.92
N LEU A 125 18.23 -9.57 9.01
CA LEU A 125 18.08 -8.34 9.79
C LEU A 125 17.05 -7.39 9.18
N VAL A 126 17.02 -7.27 7.85
CA VAL A 126 16.00 -6.50 7.12
C VAL A 126 14.62 -7.13 7.29
N ASP A 127 14.50 -8.45 7.18
CA ASP A 127 13.24 -9.16 7.41
C ASP A 127 12.76 -8.97 8.84
N LEU A 128 13.66 -9.06 9.83
CA LEU A 128 13.30 -8.77 11.21
C LEU A 128 12.79 -7.34 11.37
N ALA A 129 13.39 -6.37 10.68
CA ALA A 129 12.90 -5.01 10.66
C ALA A 129 11.52 -4.88 10.01
N ARG A 130 11.29 -5.55 8.88
CA ARG A 130 10.00 -5.61 8.19
C ARG A 130 8.90 -6.13 9.10
N ILE A 131 9.17 -7.21 9.85
CA ILE A 131 8.22 -7.77 10.83
C ILE A 131 7.94 -6.79 11.97
N TYR A 132 8.98 -6.13 12.50
CA TYR A 132 8.76 -5.11 13.53
C TYR A 132 7.96 -3.92 13.01
N SER A 133 8.17 -3.50 11.76
CA SER A 133 7.41 -2.42 11.14
C SER A 133 5.94 -2.81 10.92
N ALA A 134 5.66 -4.03 10.46
CA ALA A 134 4.29 -4.57 10.37
C ALA A 134 3.58 -4.70 11.74
N LEU A 135 4.34 -4.77 12.83
CA LEU A 135 3.82 -4.74 14.20
C LEU A 135 3.66 -3.33 14.77
N GLY A 136 4.00 -2.28 14.02
CA GLY A 136 4.05 -0.88 14.49
C GLY A 136 5.22 -0.59 15.45
N GLN A 137 6.20 -1.48 15.54
CA GLN A 137 7.36 -1.37 16.46
C GLN A 137 8.54 -0.69 15.77
N ASN A 138 8.34 0.53 15.29
CA ASN A 138 9.30 1.26 14.44
C ASN A 138 10.68 1.44 15.08
N GLU A 139 10.77 1.64 16.39
CA GLU A 139 12.06 1.72 17.09
C GLU A 139 12.87 0.41 17.02
N LYS A 140 12.20 -0.75 17.11
CA LYS A 140 12.88 -2.04 16.96
C LYS A 140 13.25 -2.30 15.51
N ALA A 141 12.39 -1.91 14.57
CA ALA A 141 12.66 -1.98 13.15
C ALA A 141 13.89 -1.13 12.78
N LYS A 142 13.96 0.11 13.27
CA LYS A 142 15.08 1.03 13.07
C LYS A 142 16.40 0.44 13.56
N LYS A 143 16.41 -0.15 14.76
CA LYS A 143 17.61 -0.82 15.31
C LYS A 143 18.08 -1.97 14.41
N ALA A 144 17.15 -2.80 13.91
CA ALA A 144 17.48 -3.91 13.01
C ALA A 144 18.02 -3.41 11.65
N ILE A 145 17.39 -2.38 11.05
CA ILE A 145 17.87 -1.73 9.81
C ILE A 145 19.26 -1.13 9.99
N LEU A 146 19.48 -0.34 11.05
CA LEU A 146 20.79 0.26 11.33
C LEU A 146 21.86 -0.80 11.53
N THR A 147 21.53 -1.90 12.20
CA THR A 147 22.44 -3.05 12.34
C THR A 147 22.79 -3.64 10.98
N ALA A 148 21.80 -3.85 10.10
CA ALA A 148 22.01 -4.39 8.76
C ALA A 148 22.96 -3.52 7.92
N ILE A 149 22.69 -2.21 7.84
CA ILE A 149 23.49 -1.31 6.98
C ILE A 149 24.86 -0.97 7.59
N ASN A 150 25.03 -1.03 8.92
CA ASN A 150 26.35 -0.84 9.54
C ASN A 150 27.25 -2.08 9.36
N LEU A 151 26.68 -3.28 9.42
CA LEU A 151 27.44 -4.51 9.13
C LEU A 151 27.71 -4.68 7.63
N PHE A 152 26.81 -4.18 6.78
CA PHE A 152 26.87 -4.34 5.33
C PHE A 152 26.64 -3.00 4.59
N PRO A 153 27.57 -2.04 4.70
CA PRO A 153 27.38 -0.66 4.20
C PRO A 153 27.29 -0.51 2.68
N ASN A 154 27.55 -1.57 1.92
CA ASN A 154 27.47 -1.59 0.45
C ASN A 154 26.50 -2.65 -0.09
N HIS A 155 25.66 -3.23 0.78
CA HIS A 155 24.68 -4.23 0.37
C HIS A 155 23.44 -3.54 -0.21
N THR A 156 23.17 -3.78 -1.50
CA THR A 156 22.14 -3.03 -2.24
C THR A 156 20.75 -3.23 -1.65
N PHE A 157 20.34 -4.47 -1.41
CA PHE A 157 19.05 -4.76 -0.79
C PHE A 157 18.89 -4.10 0.59
N ALA A 158 19.89 -4.19 1.47
CA ALA A 158 19.82 -3.60 2.80
C ALA A 158 19.69 -2.06 2.76
N LEU A 159 20.45 -1.40 1.88
CA LEU A 159 20.39 0.06 1.70
C LEU A 159 19.04 0.51 1.11
N ARG A 160 18.49 -0.23 0.13
CA ARG A 160 17.17 0.06 -0.44
C ARG A 160 16.05 -0.10 0.59
N SER A 161 16.08 -1.21 1.33
CA SER A 161 15.12 -1.47 2.39
C SER A 161 15.23 -0.44 3.51
N ALA A 162 16.45 -0.02 3.86
CA ALA A 162 16.68 1.07 4.80
C ALA A 162 16.11 2.39 4.30
N ALA A 163 16.36 2.75 3.03
CA ALA A 163 15.80 3.95 2.42
C ALA A 163 14.27 3.96 2.47
N ARG A 164 13.63 2.85 2.07
CA ARG A 164 12.17 2.70 2.14
C ARG A 164 11.64 2.84 3.57
N PHE A 165 12.28 2.18 4.53
CA PHE A 165 11.91 2.25 5.94
C PHE A 165 12.04 3.68 6.50
N PHE A 166 13.16 4.36 6.23
CA PHE A 166 13.40 5.71 6.71
C PHE A 166 12.45 6.73 6.09
N ILE A 167 12.08 6.60 4.81
CA ILE A 167 11.01 7.42 4.20
C ILE A 167 9.70 7.22 4.96
N GLN A 168 9.35 5.97 5.28
CA GLN A 168 8.08 5.66 5.93
C GLN A 168 7.95 6.26 7.33
N ILE A 169 9.06 6.40 8.07
CA ILE A 169 9.06 7.01 9.41
C ILE A 169 9.41 8.51 9.38
N ASP A 170 9.22 9.16 8.23
CA ASP A 170 9.51 10.60 8.00
C ASP A 170 10.99 11.01 8.24
N GLU A 171 11.93 10.08 8.09
CA GLU A 171 13.38 10.28 8.21
C GLU A 171 14.10 10.22 6.84
N ALA A 172 13.49 10.77 5.79
CA ALA A 172 14.04 10.76 4.42
C ALA A 172 15.44 11.41 4.31
N GLU A 173 15.76 12.40 5.15
CA GLU A 173 17.11 12.97 5.29
C GLU A 173 18.15 11.89 5.66
N LEU A 174 17.81 11.02 6.61
CA LEU A 174 18.70 9.95 7.06
C LEU A 174 18.87 8.88 5.98
N ALA A 175 17.77 8.53 5.29
CA ALA A 175 17.81 7.67 4.10
C ALA A 175 18.84 8.17 3.07
N LEU A 176 18.76 9.46 2.72
CA LEU A 176 19.64 10.07 1.73
C LEU A 176 21.11 10.08 2.18
N ARG A 177 21.38 10.27 3.48
CA ARG A 177 22.74 10.20 4.02
C ARG A 177 23.36 8.82 3.81
N PHE A 178 22.65 7.74 4.16
CA PHE A 178 23.17 6.37 3.98
C PHE A 178 23.37 6.03 2.50
N ILE A 179 22.42 6.40 1.64
CA ILE A 179 22.53 6.21 0.20
C ILE A 179 23.74 6.98 -0.37
N ASN A 180 23.99 8.22 0.07
CA ASN A 180 25.13 9.00 -0.40
C ASN A 180 26.49 8.47 0.09
N ASN A 181 26.53 7.88 1.28
CA ASN A 181 27.78 7.37 1.87
C ASN A 181 28.23 6.04 1.26
N SER A 182 27.35 5.31 0.56
CA SER A 182 27.74 4.08 -0.12
C SER A 182 28.42 4.39 -1.46
N PRO A 183 29.70 4.03 -1.67
CA PRO A 183 30.36 4.16 -2.97
C PRO A 183 29.67 3.36 -4.07
N ARG A 184 28.87 2.34 -3.72
CA ARG A 184 28.12 1.53 -4.70
C ARG A 184 27.02 2.35 -5.39
N THR A 185 26.48 3.39 -4.77
CA THR A 185 25.32 4.15 -5.27
C THR A 185 25.48 4.70 -6.68
N LEU A 186 26.70 5.10 -7.08
CA LEU A 186 26.94 5.65 -8.43
C LEU A 186 27.04 4.58 -9.53
N HIS A 187 27.13 3.31 -9.14
CA HIS A 187 27.35 2.19 -10.05
C HIS A 187 26.20 1.15 -10.01
N ASP A 188 25.23 1.36 -9.13
CA ASP A 188 24.09 0.47 -8.94
C ASP A 188 22.80 1.20 -9.34
N PRO A 189 22.07 0.71 -10.36
CA PRO A 189 20.89 1.39 -10.88
C PRO A 189 19.77 1.48 -9.85
N TRP A 190 19.67 0.51 -8.95
CA TRP A 190 18.64 0.47 -7.93
C TRP A 190 18.91 1.46 -6.79
N LEU A 191 20.15 1.61 -6.36
CA LEU A 191 20.53 2.64 -5.38
C LEU A 191 20.43 4.04 -5.98
N LEU A 192 20.80 4.20 -7.25
CA LEU A 192 20.69 5.47 -7.95
C LEU A 192 19.22 5.88 -8.16
N ALA A 193 18.33 4.92 -8.43
CA ALA A 193 16.89 5.14 -8.46
C ALA A 193 16.37 5.62 -7.11
N SER A 194 16.70 4.91 -6.02
CA SER A 194 16.31 5.31 -4.65
C SER A 194 16.82 6.71 -4.30
N LYS A 195 18.06 7.03 -4.66
CA LYS A 195 18.64 8.35 -4.47
C LYS A 195 17.80 9.44 -5.14
N LEU A 196 17.51 9.28 -6.44
CA LEU A 196 16.74 10.25 -7.20
C LEU A 196 15.34 10.45 -6.61
N SER A 197 14.65 9.36 -6.25
CA SER A 197 13.32 9.46 -5.64
C SER A 197 13.34 10.16 -4.28
N ILE A 198 14.37 9.95 -3.46
CA ILE A 198 14.52 10.65 -2.17
C ILE A 198 14.87 12.13 -2.37
N GLU A 199 15.73 12.45 -3.34
CA GLU A 199 16.07 13.84 -3.68
C GLU A 199 14.83 14.61 -4.14
N GLU A 200 14.02 14.01 -5.03
CA GLU A 200 12.74 14.57 -5.48
C GLU A 200 11.77 14.78 -4.31
N LEU A 201 11.60 13.77 -3.44
CA LEU A 201 10.75 13.86 -2.25
C LEU A 201 11.15 15.01 -1.32
N LEU A 202 12.45 15.23 -1.17
CA LEU A 202 13.01 16.31 -0.33
C LEU A 202 13.10 17.67 -1.05
N GLY A 203 12.67 17.77 -2.32
CA GLY A 203 12.80 18.98 -3.13
C GLY A 203 14.26 19.40 -3.37
N ARG A 204 15.18 18.44 -3.42
CA ARG A 204 16.62 18.68 -3.59
C ARG A 204 17.02 18.64 -5.06
N GLN A 205 18.18 19.25 -5.36
CA GLN A 205 18.77 19.17 -6.68
C GLN A 205 19.35 17.78 -6.96
N HIS A 206 18.99 17.22 -8.12
CA HIS A 206 19.46 15.92 -8.61
C HIS A 206 20.88 15.98 -9.19
N LYS A 207 21.91 16.05 -8.35
CA LYS A 207 23.31 16.21 -8.79
C LYS A 207 23.78 15.08 -9.72
N GLN A 208 23.24 13.86 -9.55
CA GLN A 208 23.61 12.67 -10.32
C GLN A 208 22.64 12.38 -11.47
N PHE A 209 21.74 13.30 -11.83
CA PHE A 209 20.75 13.08 -12.88
C PHE A 209 21.38 12.69 -14.23
N ASN A 210 22.45 13.36 -14.64
CA ASN A 210 23.14 13.04 -15.90
C ASN A 210 23.81 11.66 -15.86
N THR A 211 24.40 11.28 -14.72
CA THR A 211 24.94 9.94 -14.50
C THR A 211 23.85 8.88 -14.58
N ALA A 212 22.71 9.12 -13.94
CA ALA A 212 21.54 8.25 -13.98
C ALA A 212 20.98 8.11 -15.40
N ARG A 213 20.87 9.21 -16.14
CA ARG A 213 20.43 9.21 -17.54
C ARG A 213 21.36 8.37 -18.41
N ALA A 214 22.67 8.60 -18.34
CA ALA A 214 23.66 7.80 -19.07
C ALA A 214 23.57 6.30 -18.72
N MET A 215 23.42 5.96 -17.44
CA MET A 215 23.25 4.56 -17.00
C MET A 215 21.95 3.94 -17.54
N SER A 216 20.85 4.71 -17.57
CA SER A 216 19.55 4.27 -18.05
C SER A 216 19.52 3.92 -19.55
N GLU A 217 20.47 4.47 -20.31
CA GLU A 217 20.65 4.22 -21.74
C GLU A 217 21.56 3.03 -22.05
N SER A 218 22.24 2.47 -21.05
CA SER A 218 23.16 1.35 -21.21
C SER A 218 22.44 0.08 -21.67
N ASP A 219 22.95 -0.54 -22.74
CA ASP A 219 22.52 -1.86 -23.19
C ASP A 219 23.25 -3.00 -22.46
N ARG A 220 24.20 -2.68 -21.57
CA ARG A 220 24.95 -3.69 -20.79
C ARG A 220 24.25 -4.11 -19.50
N ILE A 221 23.28 -3.33 -19.05
CA ILE A 221 22.50 -3.59 -17.84
C ILE A 221 21.13 -4.10 -18.28
N SER A 222 20.62 -5.14 -17.62
CA SER A 222 19.35 -5.72 -18.02
C SER A 222 18.21 -4.68 -17.93
N PRO A 223 17.21 -4.71 -18.83
CA PRO A 223 16.07 -3.79 -18.78
C PRO A 223 15.36 -3.80 -17.43
N TYR A 224 15.32 -4.96 -16.77
CA TYR A 224 14.75 -5.15 -15.45
C TYR A 224 15.47 -4.31 -14.38
N GLN A 225 16.80 -4.43 -14.29
CA GLN A 225 17.60 -3.66 -13.33
C GLN A 225 17.51 -2.15 -13.57
N LEU A 226 17.29 -1.74 -14.82
CA LEU A 226 17.11 -0.34 -15.20
C LEU A 226 15.67 0.18 -15.01
N GLY A 227 14.70 -0.69 -14.74
CA GLY A 227 13.28 -0.34 -14.68
C GLY A 227 13.00 0.79 -13.71
N GLU A 228 13.40 0.64 -12.45
CA GLU A 228 13.18 1.66 -11.42
C GLU A 228 13.98 2.95 -11.66
N LEU A 229 15.20 2.84 -12.18
CA LEU A 229 16.01 4.01 -12.52
C LEU A 229 15.33 4.83 -13.61
N ARG A 230 14.83 4.15 -14.65
CA ARG A 230 14.06 4.78 -15.74
C ARG A 230 12.76 5.38 -15.21
N GLY A 231 12.04 4.67 -14.33
CA GLY A 231 10.82 5.18 -13.68
C GLY A 231 11.07 6.46 -12.86
N ALA A 232 12.13 6.49 -12.05
CA ALA A 232 12.52 7.67 -11.27
C ALA A 232 12.90 8.85 -12.18
N ILE A 233 13.72 8.62 -13.21
CA ILE A 233 14.09 9.66 -14.19
C ILE A 233 12.84 10.19 -14.90
N ALA A 234 11.96 9.31 -15.36
CA ALA A 234 10.76 9.70 -16.08
C ALA A 234 9.80 10.52 -15.20
N SER A 235 9.70 10.18 -13.92
CA SER A 235 8.90 10.93 -12.93
C SER A 235 9.44 12.33 -12.71
N ILE A 236 10.76 12.49 -12.52
CA ILE A 236 11.42 13.80 -12.41
C ILE A 236 11.20 14.64 -13.67
N MET A 237 11.28 14.01 -14.85
CA MET A 237 11.07 14.71 -16.11
C MET A 237 9.65 15.26 -16.25
N ILE A 238 8.65 14.52 -15.76
CA ILE A 238 7.27 15.02 -15.71
C ILE A 238 7.12 16.18 -14.75
N ALA A 239 7.72 16.10 -13.56
CA ALA A 239 7.71 17.20 -12.60
C ALA A 239 8.32 18.47 -13.21
N SER A 240 9.34 18.33 -14.06
CA SER A 240 9.96 19.43 -14.81
C SER A 240 9.21 19.87 -16.09
N GLY A 241 8.10 19.22 -16.45
CA GLY A 241 7.28 19.53 -17.62
C GLY A 241 7.70 18.85 -18.93
N ASP A 242 8.74 18.01 -18.95
CA ASP A 242 9.19 17.27 -20.14
C ASP A 242 8.41 15.96 -20.35
N ILE A 243 7.12 16.11 -20.66
CA ILE A 243 6.17 15.01 -20.85
C ILE A 243 6.60 14.09 -22.01
N LYS A 244 7.10 14.68 -23.12
CA LYS A 244 7.42 13.93 -24.34
C LYS A 244 8.58 12.96 -24.12
N GLN A 245 9.66 13.42 -23.50
CA GLN A 245 10.78 12.51 -23.22
C GLN A 245 10.45 11.55 -22.08
N SER A 246 9.71 11.99 -21.06
CA SER A 246 9.27 11.09 -19.99
C SER A 246 8.51 9.87 -20.51
N LYS A 247 7.53 10.07 -21.41
CA LYS A 247 6.80 8.97 -22.06
C LYS A 247 7.74 7.95 -22.73
N LYS A 248 8.79 8.41 -23.40
CA LYS A 248 9.79 7.52 -24.03
C LYS A 248 10.54 6.70 -22.99
N ILE A 249 10.94 7.31 -21.88
CA ILE A 249 11.68 6.63 -20.81
C ILE A 249 10.77 5.64 -20.07
N PHE A 250 9.51 5.99 -19.78
CA PHE A 250 8.55 5.07 -19.19
C PHE A 250 8.33 3.83 -20.06
N ASN A 251 8.14 4.01 -21.37
CA ASN A 251 8.01 2.86 -22.28
C ASN A 251 9.26 1.96 -22.26
N ARG A 252 10.45 2.49 -22.00
CA ARG A 252 11.68 1.68 -21.79
C ARG A 252 11.75 1.05 -20.40
N ALA A 253 11.17 1.68 -19.38
CA ALA A 253 11.05 1.11 -18.04
C ALA A 253 10.12 -0.11 -18.04
N LEU A 254 9.10 -0.07 -18.90
CA LEU A 254 8.05 -1.08 -19.02
C LEU A 254 8.39 -2.26 -19.95
N VAL A 255 9.64 -2.41 -20.39
CA VAL A 255 10.06 -3.57 -21.20
C VAL A 255 10.07 -4.86 -20.37
N ASN A 256 10.56 -4.78 -19.13
CA ASN A 256 10.51 -5.86 -18.15
C ASN A 256 10.38 -5.25 -16.74
N PRO A 257 9.20 -4.68 -16.39
CA PRO A 257 9.04 -3.88 -15.20
C PRO A 257 8.78 -4.74 -13.95
N ASN A 258 9.13 -4.20 -12.78
CA ASN A 258 8.56 -4.67 -11.52
C ASN A 258 7.27 -3.91 -11.18
N ASP A 259 6.57 -4.35 -10.14
CA ASP A 259 5.28 -3.77 -9.74
C ASP A 259 5.34 -2.27 -9.48
N ASN A 260 6.38 -1.81 -8.78
CA ASN A 260 6.58 -0.39 -8.50
C ASN A 260 6.67 0.45 -9.79
N VAL A 261 7.35 -0.05 -10.83
CA VAL A 261 7.43 0.65 -12.13
C VAL A 261 6.06 0.67 -12.83
N ILE A 262 5.30 -0.43 -12.74
CA ILE A 262 3.94 -0.50 -13.32
C ILE A 262 3.01 0.47 -12.59
N ALA A 263 2.97 0.43 -11.25
CA ALA A 263 2.16 1.31 -10.42
C ALA A 263 2.50 2.79 -10.68
N GLN A 264 3.78 3.15 -10.75
CA GLN A 264 4.23 4.50 -11.11
C GLN A 264 3.74 4.91 -12.49
N ALA A 265 3.84 4.03 -13.49
CA ALA A 265 3.38 4.32 -14.84
C ALA A 265 1.86 4.54 -14.90
N ILE A 266 1.07 3.71 -14.22
CA ILE A 266 -0.39 3.87 -14.13
C ILE A 266 -0.74 5.21 -13.47
N TRP A 267 -0.13 5.50 -12.33
CA TRP A 267 -0.37 6.75 -11.60
C TRP A 267 -0.01 7.99 -12.43
N VAL A 268 1.15 7.95 -13.10
CA VAL A 268 1.59 9.03 -13.99
C VAL A 268 0.63 9.22 -15.16
N SER A 269 0.23 8.12 -15.81
CA SER A 269 -0.72 8.13 -16.93
C SER A 269 -2.01 8.85 -16.54
N GLN A 270 -2.54 8.54 -15.36
CA GLN A 270 -3.75 9.18 -14.80
C GLN A 270 -3.53 10.66 -14.49
N LYS A 271 -2.51 10.97 -13.68
CA LYS A 271 -2.31 12.34 -13.17
C LYS A 271 -2.00 13.34 -14.27
N TYR A 272 -1.32 12.92 -15.34
CA TYR A 272 -0.84 13.81 -16.40
C TYR A 272 -1.49 13.55 -17.76
N GLY A 273 -2.44 12.63 -17.86
CA GLY A 273 -3.12 12.28 -19.12
C GLY A 273 -2.19 11.69 -20.19
N ILE A 274 -1.11 11.02 -19.77
CA ILE A 274 -0.09 10.48 -20.69
C ILE A 274 -0.46 9.07 -21.09
N ASN A 275 -0.74 8.84 -22.38
CA ASN A 275 -0.98 7.49 -22.86
C ASN A 275 0.31 6.64 -22.79
N ILE A 276 0.32 5.64 -21.91
CA ILE A 276 1.37 4.65 -21.70
C ILE A 276 0.81 3.27 -22.11
N ASN A 277 1.62 2.48 -22.81
CA ASN A 277 1.22 1.15 -23.27
C ASN A 277 1.20 0.18 -22.08
N ILE A 278 0.04 -0.01 -21.47
CA ILE A 278 -0.18 -0.98 -20.40
C ILE A 278 -0.50 -2.35 -21.02
N ARG A 279 0.11 -3.43 -20.52
CA ARG A 279 -0.18 -4.79 -20.95
C ARG A 279 -0.95 -5.55 -19.88
N GLU A 280 -1.95 -6.33 -20.29
CA GLU A 280 -2.79 -7.12 -19.37
C GLU A 280 -2.00 -8.20 -18.61
N ASP A 281 -0.95 -8.75 -19.22
CA ASP A 281 -0.15 -9.82 -18.60
C ASP A 281 0.64 -9.36 -17.36
N TRP A 282 0.82 -8.06 -17.17
CA TRP A 282 1.50 -7.51 -15.99
C TRP A 282 0.72 -7.68 -14.69
N PHE A 283 -0.60 -7.88 -14.77
CA PHE A 283 -1.47 -8.02 -13.60
C PHE A 283 -1.72 -9.47 -13.20
N ASN A 284 -1.13 -10.42 -13.94
CA ASN A 284 -1.29 -11.85 -13.70
C ASN A 284 -0.16 -12.43 -12.82
N GLY A 285 0.83 -11.61 -12.47
CA GLY A 285 1.97 -11.99 -11.64
C GLY A 285 1.70 -11.81 -10.14
N PRO A 286 2.30 -12.63 -9.27
CA PRO A 286 2.36 -12.36 -7.84
C PRO A 286 3.05 -11.02 -7.59
N PHE A 287 2.58 -10.28 -6.58
CA PHE A 287 3.04 -8.92 -6.27
C PHE A 287 2.73 -7.89 -7.36
N SER A 288 1.60 -8.00 -8.06
CA SER A 288 1.07 -6.94 -8.95
C SER A 288 -0.10 -6.18 -8.32
N SER A 289 -0.26 -6.34 -7.00
CA SER A 289 -1.48 -5.99 -6.27
C SER A 289 -1.72 -4.48 -6.21
N GLU A 290 -0.66 -3.67 -6.11
CA GLU A 290 -0.77 -2.20 -6.14
C GLU A 290 -1.21 -1.73 -7.53
N ALA A 291 -0.53 -2.21 -8.58
CA ALA A 291 -0.89 -1.89 -9.96
C ALA A 291 -2.31 -2.35 -10.32
N LEU A 292 -2.69 -3.56 -9.91
CA LEU A 292 -4.02 -4.12 -10.13
C LEU A 292 -5.09 -3.32 -9.40
N TYR A 293 -4.83 -2.89 -8.15
CA TYR A 293 -5.72 -1.99 -7.42
C TYR A 293 -6.00 -0.73 -8.23
N TYR A 294 -4.95 -0.02 -8.67
CA TYR A 294 -5.13 1.21 -9.42
C TYR A 294 -5.89 0.97 -10.73
N GLN A 295 -5.56 -0.09 -11.46
CA GLN A 295 -6.28 -0.46 -12.69
C GLN A 295 -7.77 -0.68 -12.43
N LYS A 296 -8.12 -1.53 -11.46
CA LYS A 296 -9.53 -1.89 -11.18
C LYS A 296 -10.31 -0.70 -10.63
N HIS A 297 -9.66 0.14 -9.84
CA HIS A 297 -10.25 1.41 -9.38
C HIS A 297 -10.61 2.32 -10.57
N ILE A 298 -9.72 2.46 -11.56
CA ILE A 298 -9.95 3.27 -12.78
C ILE A 298 -11.08 2.68 -13.62
N GLU A 299 -11.11 1.35 -13.78
CA GLU A 299 -12.17 0.64 -14.51
C GLU A 299 -13.54 0.78 -13.81
N GLY A 300 -13.56 1.13 -12.52
CA GLY A 300 -14.76 1.18 -11.69
C GLY A 300 -15.18 -0.19 -11.16
N ASP A 301 -14.33 -1.21 -11.30
CA ASP A 301 -14.53 -2.54 -10.71
C ASP A 301 -14.09 -2.52 -9.24
N PHE A 302 -14.89 -1.84 -8.41
CA PHE A 302 -14.58 -1.60 -7.00
C PHE A 302 -14.49 -2.88 -6.17
N GLU A 303 -15.19 -3.95 -6.54
CA GLU A 303 -15.07 -5.24 -5.86
C GLU A 303 -13.66 -5.82 -6.04
N LYS A 304 -13.18 -5.89 -7.29
CA LYS A 304 -11.81 -6.36 -7.55
C LYS A 304 -10.75 -5.38 -7.07
N ALA A 305 -11.02 -4.08 -7.06
CA ALA A 305 -10.11 -3.09 -6.49
C ALA A 305 -9.92 -3.33 -4.99
N LYS A 306 -11.01 -3.58 -4.24
CA LYS A 306 -10.94 -3.95 -2.82
C LYS A 306 -10.10 -5.22 -2.62
N ASP A 307 -10.36 -6.27 -3.39
CA ASP A 307 -9.61 -7.54 -3.27
C ASP A 307 -8.12 -7.33 -3.58
N ALA A 308 -7.79 -6.54 -4.61
CA ALA A 308 -6.41 -6.19 -4.95
C ALA A 308 -5.72 -5.35 -3.87
N ALA A 309 -6.42 -4.39 -3.25
CA ALA A 309 -5.87 -3.59 -2.14
C ALA A 309 -5.59 -4.46 -0.90
N ILE A 310 -6.43 -5.47 -0.65
CA ILE A 310 -6.21 -6.47 0.39
C ILE A 310 -4.98 -7.34 0.07
N SER A 311 -4.87 -7.84 -1.16
CA SER A 311 -3.67 -8.56 -1.62
C SER A 311 -2.41 -7.71 -1.48
N TRP A 312 -2.48 -6.42 -1.82
CA TRP A 312 -1.38 -5.47 -1.65
C TRP A 312 -0.98 -5.33 -0.19
N PHE A 313 -1.92 -5.38 0.75
CA PHE A 313 -1.58 -5.39 2.17
C PHE A 313 -0.81 -6.65 2.60
N PHE A 314 -1.11 -7.81 2.03
CA PHE A 314 -0.33 -9.03 2.31
C PHE A 314 1.10 -8.94 1.76
N ASP A 315 1.28 -8.24 0.64
CA ASP A 315 2.59 -7.97 0.06
C ASP A 315 3.38 -6.95 0.91
N GLU A 316 2.69 -5.94 1.45
CA GLU A 316 3.28 -4.81 2.17
C GLU A 316 2.61 -4.53 3.53
N PRO A 317 2.64 -5.47 4.49
CA PRO A 317 1.88 -5.37 5.74
C PRO A 317 2.41 -4.32 6.72
N PHE A 318 3.54 -3.72 6.37
CA PHE A 318 4.15 -2.61 7.09
C PHE A 318 3.66 -1.25 6.62
N SER A 319 3.00 -1.15 5.45
CA SER A 319 2.52 0.12 4.90
C SER A 319 1.04 0.36 5.24
N PRO A 320 0.65 1.59 5.62
CA PRO A 320 -0.77 1.94 5.76
C PRO A 320 -1.46 2.15 4.40
N ARG A 321 -0.71 2.33 3.30
CA ARG A 321 -1.24 2.66 1.96
C ARG A 321 -2.28 1.65 1.43
N PRO A 322 -2.04 0.32 1.50
CA PRO A 322 -2.97 -0.65 0.93
C PRO A 322 -4.32 -0.63 1.65
N LEU A 323 -4.31 -0.56 2.98
CA LEU A 323 -5.54 -0.47 3.76
C LEU A 323 -6.22 0.90 3.64
N ARG A 324 -5.45 1.98 3.42
CA ARG A 324 -6.03 3.28 3.07
C ARG A 324 -6.79 3.21 1.75
N ALA A 325 -6.21 2.57 0.74
CA ALA A 325 -6.87 2.27 -0.53
C ALA A 325 -8.12 1.38 -0.34
N ALA A 326 -8.01 0.29 0.43
CA ALA A 326 -9.11 -0.64 0.69
C ALA A 326 -10.28 0.04 1.41
N THR A 327 -10.01 0.80 2.49
CA THR A 327 -11.05 1.51 3.26
C THR A 327 -11.82 2.50 2.39
N PHE A 328 -11.14 3.25 1.53
CA PHE A 328 -11.80 4.16 0.60
C PHE A 328 -12.73 3.42 -0.37
N VAL A 329 -12.28 2.30 -0.94
CA VAL A 329 -13.12 1.48 -1.84
C VAL A 329 -14.30 0.85 -1.10
N LEU A 330 -14.10 0.39 0.13
CA LEU A 330 -15.17 -0.15 0.97
C LEU A 330 -16.25 0.90 1.26
N LEU A 331 -15.89 2.16 1.48
CA LEU A 331 -16.85 3.26 1.62
C LEU A 331 -17.66 3.51 0.33
N ILE A 332 -17.04 3.38 -0.85
CA ILE A 332 -17.75 3.44 -2.14
C ILE A 332 -18.73 2.27 -2.30
N LEU A 333 -18.34 1.08 -1.84
CA LEU A 333 -19.18 -0.12 -1.85
C LEU A 333 -20.27 -0.10 -0.76
N GLY A 334 -20.14 0.76 0.25
CA GLY A 334 -21.03 0.84 1.40
C GLY A 334 -20.75 -0.15 2.53
N ASP A 335 -19.63 -0.87 2.49
CA ASP A 335 -19.19 -1.82 3.52
C ASP A 335 -18.46 -1.09 4.64
N ALA A 336 -19.25 -0.44 5.50
CA ALA A 336 -18.75 0.46 6.53
C ALA A 336 -18.09 -0.29 7.69
N GLU A 337 -18.58 -1.46 8.06
CA GLU A 337 -18.04 -2.30 9.13
C GLU A 337 -16.62 -2.76 8.81
N LEU A 338 -16.40 -3.27 7.60
CA LEU A 338 -15.06 -3.70 7.19
C LEU A 338 -14.12 -2.51 7.00
N SER A 339 -14.65 -1.37 6.53
CA SER A 339 -13.86 -0.14 6.44
C SER A 339 -13.41 0.37 7.81
N GLU A 340 -14.26 0.30 8.84
CA GLU A 340 -13.87 0.67 10.21
C GLU A 340 -12.72 -0.21 10.71
N GLN A 341 -12.87 -1.53 10.56
CA GLN A 341 -11.86 -2.49 11.00
C GLN A 341 -10.49 -2.20 10.36
N TYR A 342 -10.43 -2.11 9.02
CA TYR A 342 -9.17 -1.88 8.32
C TYR A 342 -8.58 -0.50 8.60
N ALA A 343 -9.41 0.52 8.80
CA ALA A 343 -8.91 1.84 9.17
C ALA A 343 -8.25 1.82 10.56
N LEU A 344 -8.85 1.13 11.54
CA LEU A 344 -8.27 0.96 12.87
C LEU A 344 -6.94 0.20 12.82
N ASP A 345 -6.88 -0.88 12.04
CA ASP A 345 -5.65 -1.66 11.88
C ASP A 345 -4.52 -0.85 11.22
N ALA A 346 -4.84 -0.11 10.16
CA ALA A 346 -3.87 0.72 9.46
C ALA A 346 -3.38 1.91 10.32
N LEU A 347 -4.24 2.46 11.18
CA LEU A 347 -3.88 3.51 12.15
C LEU A 347 -2.95 3.01 13.26
N LEU A 348 -2.76 1.70 13.43
CA LEU A 348 -1.69 1.15 14.28
C LEU A 348 -0.32 1.28 13.63
N LEU A 349 -0.26 1.31 12.29
CA LEU A 349 0.97 1.48 11.52
C LEU A 349 1.35 2.96 11.42
N ASP A 350 0.36 3.82 11.19
CA ASP A 350 0.51 5.28 11.20
C ASP A 350 -0.63 5.96 11.97
N PRO A 351 -0.42 6.27 13.27
CA PRO A 351 -1.41 6.97 14.08
C PRO A 351 -1.70 8.41 13.65
N GLU A 352 -0.85 9.04 12.83
CA GLU A 352 -1.00 10.41 12.38
C GLU A 352 -1.52 10.53 10.93
N ASP A 353 -1.90 9.40 10.31
CA ASP A 353 -2.53 9.37 8.98
C ASP A 353 -3.93 10.02 9.03
N THR A 354 -4.02 11.21 8.46
CA THR A 354 -5.25 12.02 8.43
C THR A 354 -6.27 11.49 7.42
N GLU A 355 -5.83 10.88 6.31
CA GLU A 355 -6.70 10.31 5.29
C GLU A 355 -7.40 9.04 5.82
N LEU A 356 -6.64 8.13 6.44
CA LEU A 356 -7.21 6.94 7.11
C LEU A 356 -8.19 7.33 8.21
N ARG A 357 -7.86 8.37 8.97
CA ARG A 357 -8.74 8.85 10.04
C ARG A 357 -10.02 9.49 9.48
N ASN A 358 -9.94 10.19 8.35
CA ASN A 358 -11.12 10.68 7.64
C ASN A 358 -11.99 9.52 7.09
N ASN A 359 -11.39 8.45 6.58
CA ASN A 359 -12.13 7.25 6.16
C ASN A 359 -12.83 6.59 7.36
N LEU A 360 -12.17 6.50 8.52
CA LEU A 360 -12.75 5.97 9.76
C LEU A 360 -13.95 6.81 10.23
N VAL A 361 -13.85 8.14 10.19
CA VAL A 361 -14.96 9.04 10.51
C VAL A 361 -16.18 8.72 9.64
N CYS A 362 -15.96 8.53 8.34
CA CYS A 362 -17.01 8.18 7.39
C CYS A 362 -17.61 6.78 7.64
N ALA A 363 -16.78 5.78 7.89
CA ALA A 363 -17.21 4.42 8.23
C ALA A 363 -18.10 4.41 9.49
N LEU A 364 -17.67 5.11 10.55
CA LEU A 364 -18.44 5.23 11.79
C LEU A 364 -19.77 5.98 11.58
N ALA A 365 -19.75 7.05 10.76
CA ALA A 365 -20.97 7.80 10.42
C ALA A 365 -21.99 6.96 9.64
N PHE A 366 -21.53 6.12 8.70
CA PHE A 366 -22.39 5.23 7.93
C PHE A 366 -23.07 4.19 8.81
N GLN A 367 -22.42 3.76 9.88
CA GLN A 367 -22.98 2.87 10.90
C GLN A 367 -23.80 3.59 11.98
N ASN A 368 -24.02 4.91 11.84
CA ASN A 368 -24.68 5.75 12.85
C ASN A 368 -23.96 5.79 14.23
N LYS A 369 -22.68 5.43 14.30
CA LYS A 369 -21.80 5.57 15.49
C LYS A 369 -21.31 7.02 15.62
N ILE A 370 -22.25 7.95 15.77
CA ILE A 370 -21.98 9.40 15.64
C ILE A 370 -21.03 9.92 16.71
N GLU A 371 -21.15 9.47 17.96
CA GLU A 371 -20.29 9.93 19.06
C GLU A 371 -18.82 9.54 18.83
N GLU A 372 -18.56 8.29 18.45
CA GLU A 372 -17.22 7.80 18.11
C GLU A 372 -16.65 8.53 16.89
N SER A 373 -17.49 8.76 15.88
CA SER A 373 -17.13 9.50 14.68
C SER A 373 -16.66 10.93 15.01
N ILE A 374 -17.36 11.65 15.90
CA ILE A 374 -16.99 13.00 16.34
C ILE A 374 -15.63 13.00 17.07
N ILE A 375 -15.32 11.97 17.86
CA ILE A 375 -14.01 11.85 18.53
C ILE A 375 -12.88 11.77 17.49
N HIS A 376 -13.06 10.95 16.45
CA HIS A 376 -12.07 10.83 15.39
C HIS A 376 -12.00 12.06 14.49
N LEU A 377 -13.12 12.74 14.27
CA LEU A 377 -13.18 14.00 13.55
C LEU A 377 -12.39 15.09 14.27
N HIS A 378 -12.51 15.19 15.59
CA HIS A 378 -11.73 16.13 16.38
C HIS A 378 -10.21 15.85 16.26
N LYS A 379 -9.83 14.57 16.34
CA LYS A 379 -8.43 14.15 16.19
C LYS A 379 -7.86 14.53 14.82
N VAL A 380 -8.60 14.31 13.73
CA VAL A 380 -8.10 14.66 12.39
C VAL A 380 -7.98 16.17 12.21
N CYS A 381 -8.94 16.97 12.70
CA CYS A 381 -8.83 18.44 12.66
C CYS A 381 -7.57 18.93 13.39
N LEU A 382 -7.29 18.40 14.59
CA LEU A 382 -6.08 18.77 15.34
C LEU A 382 -4.79 18.39 14.61
N LEU A 383 -4.75 17.21 13.98
CA LEU A 383 -3.58 16.74 13.23
C LEU A 383 -3.34 17.60 11.99
N GLU A 384 -4.37 17.86 11.18
CA GLU A 384 -4.27 18.69 9.97
C GLU A 384 -3.87 20.13 10.29
N TYR A 385 -4.48 20.71 11.34
CA TYR A 385 -4.14 22.06 11.78
C TYR A 385 -2.70 22.15 12.29
N ARG A 386 -2.23 21.17 13.08
CA ARG A 386 -0.83 21.11 13.51
C ARG A 386 0.12 21.03 12.32
N LYS A 387 -0.22 20.24 11.30
CA LYS A 387 0.64 19.98 10.13
C LYS A 387 0.68 21.16 9.15
N SER A 388 -0.45 21.85 8.96
CA SER A 388 -0.61 22.78 7.82
C SER A 388 -1.34 24.08 8.14
N ASN A 389 -1.80 24.27 9.38
CA ASN A 389 -2.65 25.39 9.79
C ASN A 389 -3.94 25.52 8.94
N ALA A 390 -4.42 24.39 8.40
CA ALA A 390 -5.57 24.32 7.52
C ALA A 390 -6.29 22.97 7.71
N ILE A 391 -7.55 22.92 7.27
CA ILE A 391 -8.39 21.72 7.24
C ILE A 391 -8.59 21.28 5.79
N SER A 392 -8.51 19.98 5.53
CA SER A 392 -8.65 19.40 4.20
C SER A 392 -10.11 19.37 3.72
N GLY A 393 -10.29 19.29 2.40
CA GLY A 393 -11.61 19.08 1.81
C GLY A 393 -12.29 17.80 2.30
N HIS A 394 -11.53 16.74 2.58
CA HIS A 394 -12.07 15.49 3.12
C HIS A 394 -12.64 15.67 4.53
N THR A 395 -11.92 16.37 5.40
CA THR A 395 -12.39 16.67 6.76
C THR A 395 -13.59 17.62 6.76
N LEU A 396 -13.62 18.61 5.85
CA LEU A 396 -14.80 19.47 5.65
C LEU A 396 -16.02 18.68 5.19
N ALA A 397 -15.86 17.76 4.23
CA ALA A 397 -16.96 16.89 3.79
C ALA A 397 -17.47 16.00 4.94
N ASN A 398 -16.57 15.48 5.77
CA ASN A 398 -16.93 14.70 6.96
C ASN A 398 -17.67 15.55 8.00
N LEU A 399 -17.28 16.80 8.24
CA LEU A 399 -18.05 17.74 9.07
C LEU A 399 -19.47 17.89 8.52
N GLY A 400 -19.62 18.11 7.21
CA GLY A 400 -20.91 18.19 6.53
C GLY A 400 -21.76 16.94 6.75
N MET A 401 -21.19 15.75 6.58
CA MET A 401 -21.86 14.47 6.81
C MET A 401 -22.37 14.32 8.24
N ILE A 402 -21.55 14.65 9.25
CA ILE A 402 -21.97 14.56 10.65
C ILE A 402 -23.08 15.58 10.95
N HIS A 403 -23.03 16.77 10.36
CA HIS A 403 -24.11 17.74 10.47
C HIS A 403 -25.42 17.24 9.86
N TYR A 404 -25.41 16.56 8.71
CA TYR A 404 -26.62 15.88 8.19
C TYR A 404 -27.15 14.85 9.17
N ARG A 405 -26.28 13.95 9.67
CA ARG A 405 -26.65 12.87 10.61
C ARG A 405 -27.19 13.37 11.94
N THR A 406 -26.94 14.63 12.27
CA THR A 406 -27.38 15.28 13.52
C THR A 406 -28.50 16.30 13.30
N GLY A 407 -29.07 16.36 12.09
CA GLY A 407 -30.23 17.20 11.75
C GLY A 407 -29.92 18.67 11.46
N LYS A 408 -28.65 19.07 11.41
CA LYS A 408 -28.20 20.44 11.16
C LYS A 408 -27.95 20.67 9.67
N PHE A 409 -29.03 20.62 8.89
CA PHE A 409 -28.94 20.52 7.42
C PHE A 409 -28.32 21.74 6.75
N GLN A 410 -28.53 22.95 7.29
CA GLN A 410 -27.97 24.17 6.72
C GLN A 410 -26.44 24.20 6.89
N GLU A 411 -25.95 23.91 8.08
CA GLU A 411 -24.52 23.80 8.36
C GLU A 411 -23.88 22.64 7.61
N ALA A 412 -24.61 21.53 7.46
CA ALA A 412 -24.16 20.38 6.69
C ALA A 412 -23.81 20.74 5.25
N GLU A 413 -24.74 21.43 4.58
CA GLU A 413 -24.54 21.90 3.23
C GLU A 413 -23.41 22.93 3.17
N GLU A 414 -23.33 23.89 4.10
CA GLU A 414 -22.24 24.88 4.13
C GLU A 414 -20.85 24.20 4.16
N TYR A 415 -20.66 23.18 5.01
CA TYR A 415 -19.39 22.45 5.09
C TYR A 415 -19.09 21.63 3.84
N TYR A 416 -20.09 20.98 3.25
CA TYR A 416 -19.90 20.30 1.97
C TYR A 416 -19.54 21.29 0.85
N ARG A 417 -20.19 22.44 0.76
CA ARG A 417 -19.86 23.46 -0.25
C ARG A 417 -18.42 23.96 -0.10
N LYS A 418 -17.95 24.20 1.13
CA LYS A 418 -16.52 24.49 1.41
C LYS A 418 -15.59 23.36 0.96
N ALA A 419 -15.98 22.09 1.17
CA ALA A 419 -15.22 20.96 0.67
C ALA A 419 -15.14 20.94 -0.87
N LEU A 420 -16.25 21.22 -1.56
CA LEU A 420 -16.29 21.27 -3.02
C LEU A 420 -15.39 22.40 -3.59
N GLU A 421 -15.40 23.58 -2.97
CA GLU A 421 -14.51 24.70 -3.31
C GLU A 421 -13.03 24.32 -3.11
N TRP A 422 -12.72 23.58 -2.04
CA TRP A 422 -11.38 23.08 -1.79
C TRP A 422 -10.93 22.12 -2.92
N PHE A 423 -11.83 21.24 -3.38
CA PHE A 423 -11.54 20.28 -4.45
C PHE A 423 -11.48 20.91 -5.85
N ASP A 424 -12.21 21.99 -6.12
CA ASP A 424 -12.14 22.69 -7.42
C ASP A 424 -10.71 23.09 -7.80
N ASN A 425 -9.91 23.45 -6.81
CA ASN A 425 -8.52 23.84 -6.98
C ASN A 425 -7.54 22.66 -7.06
N LYS A 426 -8.03 21.40 -7.00
CA LYS A 426 -7.20 20.20 -6.82
C LYS A 426 -7.59 19.00 -7.70
N SER A 427 -8.85 18.58 -7.68
CA SER A 427 -9.31 17.36 -8.34
C SER A 427 -10.81 17.39 -8.61
N GLY A 428 -11.18 17.36 -9.90
CA GLY A 428 -12.59 17.23 -10.32
C GLY A 428 -13.23 15.90 -9.93
N GLU A 429 -12.44 14.83 -9.83
CA GLU A 429 -12.92 13.53 -9.36
C GLU A 429 -13.30 13.57 -7.88
N ALA A 430 -12.42 14.12 -7.02
CA ALA A 430 -12.69 14.23 -5.59
C ALA A 430 -13.93 15.10 -5.32
N LYS A 431 -14.10 16.20 -6.08
CA LYS A 431 -15.31 17.02 -6.04
C LYS A 431 -16.56 16.20 -6.39
N SER A 432 -16.50 15.39 -7.44
CA SER A 432 -17.62 14.54 -7.85
C SER A 432 -17.99 13.51 -6.79
N ILE A 433 -17.01 12.93 -6.11
CA ILE A 433 -17.24 11.95 -5.04
C ILE A 433 -17.86 12.64 -3.81
N ALA A 434 -17.33 13.78 -3.39
CA ALA A 434 -17.85 14.55 -2.26
C ALA A 434 -19.32 14.97 -2.49
N LEU A 435 -19.65 15.46 -3.70
CA LEU A 435 -21.03 15.82 -4.05
C LEU A 435 -21.95 14.58 -4.09
N SER A 436 -21.44 13.43 -4.53
CA SER A 436 -22.20 12.17 -4.50
C SER A 436 -22.51 11.71 -3.08
N PHE A 437 -21.55 11.83 -2.16
CA PHE A 437 -21.79 11.58 -0.73
C PHE A 437 -22.74 12.60 -0.11
N MET A 438 -22.62 13.89 -0.42
CA MET A 438 -23.56 14.92 0.03
C MET A 438 -25.01 14.57 -0.38
N ALA A 439 -25.23 14.23 -1.66
CA ALA A 439 -26.54 13.82 -2.16
C ALA A 439 -27.06 12.56 -1.46
N ARG A 440 -26.19 11.59 -1.17
CA ARG A 440 -26.54 10.38 -0.39
C ARG A 440 -26.99 10.74 1.03
N GLU A 441 -26.28 11.62 1.72
CA GLU A 441 -26.62 12.03 3.08
C GLU A 441 -27.94 12.81 3.13
N ALA A 442 -28.14 13.75 2.20
CA ALA A 442 -29.39 14.48 2.05
C ALA A 442 -30.58 13.53 1.78
N PHE A 443 -30.38 12.52 0.93
CA PHE A 443 -31.37 11.49 0.64
C PHE A 443 -31.73 10.67 1.88
N ILE A 444 -30.73 10.14 2.59
CA ILE A 444 -30.95 9.32 3.80
C ILE A 444 -31.68 10.13 4.88
N MET A 445 -31.32 11.41 5.04
CA MET A 445 -31.93 12.31 6.01
C MET A 445 -33.24 12.94 5.52
N LYS A 446 -33.71 12.60 4.31
CA LYS A 446 -34.96 13.07 3.70
C LYS A 446 -35.09 14.61 3.70
N THR A 447 -34.01 15.31 3.37
CA THR A 447 -34.04 16.78 3.34
C THR A 447 -34.87 17.28 2.14
N PRO A 448 -35.51 18.45 2.24
CA PRO A 448 -36.36 18.98 1.16
C PRO A 448 -35.63 19.16 -0.18
N ASN A 449 -34.32 19.45 -0.13
CA ASN A 449 -33.48 19.66 -1.31
C ASN A 449 -32.75 18.39 -1.79
N ALA A 450 -33.04 17.21 -1.23
CA ALA A 450 -32.33 15.98 -1.57
C ALA A 450 -32.37 15.67 -3.08
N GLN A 451 -33.52 15.85 -3.73
CA GLN A 451 -33.64 15.58 -5.17
C GLN A 451 -32.82 16.55 -6.03
N GLU A 452 -32.72 17.81 -5.62
CA GLU A 452 -31.90 18.81 -6.29
C GLU A 452 -30.42 18.45 -6.21
N LEU A 453 -29.95 18.06 -5.02
CA LEU A 453 -28.57 17.63 -4.79
C LEU A 453 -28.23 16.34 -5.54
N ILE A 454 -29.17 15.39 -5.63
CA ILE A 454 -29.01 14.17 -6.44
C ILE A 454 -28.81 14.54 -7.92
N ASN A 455 -29.61 15.46 -8.46
CA ASN A 455 -29.49 15.92 -9.85
C ASN A 455 -28.14 16.62 -10.08
N GLU A 456 -27.74 17.50 -9.16
CA GLU A 456 -26.45 18.19 -9.20
C GLU A 456 -25.28 17.18 -9.22
N ALA A 457 -25.36 16.16 -8.36
CA ALA A 457 -24.36 15.10 -8.31
C ALA A 457 -24.30 14.28 -9.61
N PHE A 458 -25.45 13.95 -10.20
CA PHE A 458 -25.49 13.25 -11.50
C PHE A 458 -24.83 14.04 -12.62
N ASP A 459 -25.08 15.34 -12.70
CA ASP A 459 -24.48 16.21 -13.71
C ASP A 459 -22.95 16.31 -13.53
N MET A 460 -22.47 16.46 -12.30
CA MET A 460 -21.05 16.47 -11.99
C MET A 460 -20.36 15.14 -12.32
N VAL A 461 -20.99 14.02 -11.96
CA VAL A 461 -20.50 12.68 -12.26
C VAL A 461 -20.41 12.44 -13.77
N LYS A 462 -21.40 12.91 -14.53
CA LYS A 462 -21.38 12.84 -16.00
C LYS A 462 -20.26 13.69 -16.59
N LYS A 463 -20.06 14.92 -16.07
CA LYS A 463 -19.02 15.85 -16.53
C LYS A 463 -17.61 15.33 -16.25
N SER A 464 -17.39 14.74 -15.07
CA SER A 464 -16.09 14.23 -14.63
C SER A 464 -15.81 12.78 -15.06
N ASN A 465 -16.83 12.06 -15.54
CA ASN A 465 -16.79 10.61 -15.76
C ASN A 465 -16.33 9.82 -14.51
N SER A 466 -16.68 10.31 -13.30
CA SER A 466 -16.29 9.66 -12.05
C SER A 466 -16.99 8.31 -11.86
N LYS A 467 -16.23 7.22 -11.94
CA LYS A 467 -16.74 5.86 -11.70
C LYS A 467 -17.19 5.67 -10.26
N ALA A 468 -16.46 6.26 -9.31
CA ALA A 468 -16.80 6.21 -7.89
C ALA A 468 -18.12 6.93 -7.61
N GLY A 469 -18.31 8.14 -8.16
CA GLY A 469 -19.57 8.86 -8.05
C GLY A 469 -20.75 8.10 -8.69
N GLN A 470 -20.54 7.45 -9.84
CA GLN A 470 -21.56 6.58 -10.46
C GLN A 470 -21.98 5.45 -9.51
N LYS A 471 -21.02 4.78 -8.87
CA LYS A 471 -21.28 3.68 -7.92
C LYS A 471 -22.01 4.16 -6.67
N ILE A 472 -21.62 5.30 -6.10
CA ILE A 472 -22.28 5.89 -4.92
C ILE A 472 -23.73 6.27 -5.26
N LEU A 473 -23.97 6.99 -6.36
CA LEU A 473 -25.31 7.41 -6.76
C LEU A 473 -26.21 6.22 -7.16
N ALA A 474 -25.64 5.12 -7.66
CA ALA A 474 -26.39 3.89 -7.92
C ALA A 474 -26.96 3.28 -6.63
N SER A 475 -26.25 3.37 -5.50
CA SER A 475 -26.75 2.89 -4.20
C SER A 475 -28.00 3.66 -3.74
N ILE A 476 -28.07 4.96 -4.02
CA ILE A 476 -29.25 5.80 -3.73
C ILE A 476 -30.46 5.30 -4.55
N LYS A 477 -30.25 5.03 -5.85
CA LYS A 477 -31.31 4.55 -6.74
C LYS A 477 -31.87 3.19 -6.33
N MET A 478 -31.01 2.27 -5.87
CA MET A 478 -31.46 0.98 -5.37
C MET A 478 -32.35 1.15 -4.12
N ASN A 479 -31.97 2.03 -3.19
CA ASN A 479 -32.76 2.29 -1.99
C ASN A 479 -34.09 3.01 -2.27
N LEU A 480 -34.14 3.88 -3.29
CA LEU A 480 -35.39 4.45 -3.80
C LEU A 480 -36.36 3.39 -4.32
N ALA A 481 -35.85 2.28 -4.85
CA ALA A 481 -36.68 1.20 -5.38
C ALA A 481 -37.19 0.23 -4.30
N THR A 482 -36.59 0.23 -3.11
CA THR A 482 -36.93 -0.70 -2.02
C THR A 482 -37.83 -0.10 -0.93
N ASP A 483 -38.28 1.16 -1.06
CA ASP A 483 -39.12 1.93 -0.11
C ASP A 483 -38.66 2.01 1.37
N ASP A 484 -37.59 1.31 1.73
CA ASP A 484 -37.07 1.22 3.10
C ASP A 484 -35.62 1.75 3.14
N PRO A 485 -35.40 3.04 3.47
CA PRO A 485 -34.06 3.53 3.75
C PRO A 485 -33.53 2.87 5.03
N PRO A 486 -32.19 2.79 5.21
CA PRO A 486 -31.60 2.18 6.40
C PRO A 486 -32.22 2.74 7.68
N ALA A 487 -32.67 1.88 8.58
CA ALA A 487 -33.33 2.29 9.82
C ALA A 487 -32.43 3.24 10.62
N LEU A 488 -32.80 4.51 10.68
CA LEU A 488 -32.15 5.50 11.53
C LEU A 488 -32.55 5.18 12.98
N THR A 489 -31.62 4.70 13.79
CA THR A 489 -31.84 4.61 15.24
C THR A 489 -31.99 6.02 15.79
N GLN A 490 -33.11 6.31 16.45
CA GLN A 490 -33.47 7.63 17.03
C GLN A 490 -32.43 8.21 18.02
N SER A 491 -31.38 7.46 18.39
CA SER A 491 -30.37 7.89 19.36
C SER A 491 -29.43 9.00 18.85
N SER A 492 -29.44 9.36 17.55
CA SER A 492 -28.50 10.33 16.97
C SER A 492 -28.91 11.81 17.12
N MET A 493 -30.14 12.13 17.55
CA MET A 493 -30.62 13.52 17.65
C MET A 493 -30.00 14.35 18.78
N HIS A 494 -29.16 13.78 19.65
CA HIS A 494 -28.72 14.44 20.90
C HIS A 494 -27.28 14.97 20.92
N SER A 495 -26.52 14.95 19.82
CA SER A 495 -25.15 15.47 19.84
C SER A 495 -25.09 16.99 19.62
N ASN A 496 -25.13 17.74 20.73
CA ASN A 496 -24.87 19.18 20.75
C ASN A 496 -23.36 19.49 20.63
N PHE A 497 -22.75 19.20 19.49
CA PHE A 497 -21.39 19.66 19.18
C PHE A 497 -21.39 20.91 18.29
N SER A 498 -20.37 21.75 18.42
CA SER A 498 -20.08 22.86 17.51
C SER A 498 -18.60 22.82 17.15
N PHE A 499 -18.30 23.10 15.88
CA PHE A 499 -16.93 23.26 15.40
C PHE A 499 -16.62 24.75 15.26
N ASP A 500 -15.64 25.22 16.02
CA ASP A 500 -15.07 26.56 15.84
C ASP A 500 -13.92 26.43 14.83
N LEU A 501 -14.13 26.95 13.63
CA LEU A 501 -13.17 26.89 12.53
C LEU A 501 -11.95 27.79 12.78
N ALA A 502 -12.08 28.86 13.58
CA ALA A 502 -10.97 29.73 13.94
C ALA A 502 -10.05 29.09 14.98
N GLN A 503 -10.62 28.27 15.87
CA GLN A 503 -9.87 27.59 16.94
C GLN A 503 -9.53 26.12 16.62
N ASN A 504 -10.17 25.53 15.60
CA ASN A 504 -10.14 24.10 15.28
C ASN A 504 -10.55 23.21 16.46
N ILE A 505 -11.51 23.70 17.24
CA ILE A 505 -12.02 23.02 18.42
C ILE A 505 -13.42 22.51 18.11
N ILE A 506 -13.62 21.21 18.34
CA ILE A 506 -14.97 20.64 18.45
C ILE A 506 -15.35 20.71 19.93
N THR A 507 -16.33 21.53 20.28
CA THR A 507 -16.92 21.56 21.62
C THR A 507 -18.14 20.66 21.64
N ILE A 508 -18.13 19.63 22.49
CA ILE A 508 -19.29 18.79 22.75
C ILE A 508 -19.97 19.29 24.03
N LYS A 509 -21.17 19.86 23.93
CA LYS A 509 -21.98 20.17 25.12
C LYS A 509 -22.46 18.85 25.70
N LYS A 510 -21.96 18.46 26.89
CA LYS A 510 -22.52 17.33 27.64
C LYS A 510 -24.02 17.59 27.84
N SER A 511 -24.86 16.73 27.27
CA SER A 511 -26.27 16.71 27.60
C SER A 511 -26.40 16.31 29.07
N HIS A 512 -27.02 17.17 29.88
CA HIS A 512 -27.48 16.78 31.20
C HIS A 512 -28.59 15.75 31.02
N LEU A 513 -28.24 14.46 31.04
CA LEU A 513 -29.19 13.41 31.36
C LEU A 513 -29.56 13.60 32.83
N VAL A 514 -30.64 14.35 33.06
CA VAL A 514 -31.34 14.38 34.34
C VAL A 514 -31.87 12.96 34.54
N HIS A 515 -31.31 12.25 35.52
CA HIS A 515 -31.93 11.07 36.09
C HIS A 515 -33.37 11.42 36.49
N LYS A 516 -34.34 10.75 35.88
CA LYS A 516 -35.63 10.43 36.49
C LYS A 516 -36.05 9.03 36.09
#